data_AF-A0A7J4KH08-F1
#
_entry.id   AF-A0A7J4KH08-F1
#
_cell.length_a   1.000
_cell.length_b   1.000
_cell.length_c   1.000
_cell.angle_alpha   90.00
_cell.angle_beta   90.00
_cell.angle_gamma   90.00
#
_symmetry.space_group_name_H-M   'P 1'
#
loop_
_entity.id
_entity.type
_entity.pdbx_description
1 polymer ?
#
loop_
_entity_poly.entity_id
_entity_poly.type
_entity_poly.pdbx_seq_one_letter_code
_entity_poly.pdbx_strand_id
1 'polypeptide(L)'
;MEINMYVNKYKHARYAFFKWRYQLELYNKVILAISFTCLTALLAQLRFYFPGSPVPLTGQTFAVVLSAVVLGKWWGGISQSIYLGVGMVGVPWFAGMNGGLAYL
;
A
#
# COMPACT_ATOMS: atom_id res chain seq x y z
N MET A 1 20.87 32.79 -0.11
CA MET A 1 20.25 32.58 -1.44
C MET A 1 19.92 31.12 -1.69
N GLU A 2 20.81 30.17 -1.36
CA GLU A 2 20.59 28.72 -1.56
C GLU A 2 19.46 28.10 -0.71
N ILE A 3 19.28 28.52 0.54
CA ILE A 3 18.23 27.97 1.43
C ILE A 3 16.83 28.17 0.82
N ASN A 4 16.55 29.33 0.22
CA ASN A 4 15.27 29.61 -0.43
C ASN A 4 15.03 28.71 -1.65
N MET A 5 16.10 28.32 -2.35
CA MET A 5 16.01 27.39 -3.48
C MET A 5 15.62 25.98 -3.02
N TYR A 6 16.25 25.44 -1.97
CA TYR A 6 15.89 24.14 -1.41
C TYR A 6 14.45 24.12 -0.86
N VAL A 7 14.06 25.18 -0.15
CA VAL A 7 12.71 25.33 0.39
C VAL A 7 11.66 25.38 -0.72
N ASN A 8 11.91 26.13 -1.81
CA ASN A 8 10.99 26.16 -2.95
C ASN A 8 10.91 24.82 -3.66
N LYS A 9 12.03 24.10 -3.83
CA LYS A 9 12.05 22.78 -4.45
C LYS A 9 11.21 21.78 -3.65
N TYR A 10 11.33 21.79 -2.32
CA TYR A 10 10.49 20.97 -1.45
C TYR A 10 9.00 21.34 -1.56
N LYS A 11 8.66 22.63 -1.51
CA LYS A 11 7.27 23.09 -1.65
C LYS A 11 6.66 22.67 -2.98
N HIS A 12 7.40 22.78 -4.07
CA HIS A 12 6.95 22.34 -5.39
C HIS A 12 6.77 20.83 -5.46
N ALA A 13 7.73 20.03 -4.96
CA ALA A 13 7.62 18.57 -4.96
C ALA A 13 6.39 18.11 -4.15
N ARG A 14 6.21 18.66 -2.95
CA ARG A 14 5.04 18.37 -2.11
C ARG A 14 3.74 18.78 -2.81
N TYR A 15 3.68 20.00 -3.34
CA TYR A 15 2.49 20.48 -4.03
C TYR A 15 2.16 19.64 -5.26
N ALA A 16 3.16 19.29 -6.08
CA ALA A 16 2.98 18.43 -7.25
C ALA A 16 2.41 17.07 -6.86
N PHE A 17 2.92 16.46 -5.79
CA PHE A 17 2.43 15.19 -5.28
C PHE A 17 0.95 15.27 -4.84
N PHE A 18 0.59 16.27 -4.03
CA PHE A 18 -0.79 16.46 -3.59
C PHE A 18 -1.73 16.84 -4.74
N LYS A 19 -1.27 17.69 -5.67
CA LYS A 19 -2.02 18.10 -6.86
C LYS A 19 -2.31 16.90 -7.74
N TRP A 20 -1.31 16.09 -8.06
CA TRP A 20 -1.48 14.86 -8.85
C TRP A 20 -2.54 13.94 -8.23
N ARG A 21 -2.41 13.68 -6.92
CA ARG A 21 -3.36 12.82 -6.17
C ARG A 21 -4.80 13.33 -6.21
N TYR A 22 -5.00 14.65 -6.13
CA TYR A 22 -6.33 15.25 -6.11
C TYR A 22 -6.97 15.33 -7.49
N GLN A 23 -6.16 15.60 -8.53
CA GLN A 23 -6.59 15.79 -9.91
C GLN A 23 -6.94 14.48 -10.63
N LEU A 24 -6.58 13.31 -10.07
CA LEU A 24 -6.97 12.02 -10.63
C LEU A 24 -8.49 11.83 -10.62
N GLU A 25 -9.02 11.43 -11.78
CA GLU A 25 -10.39 10.97 -11.90
C GLU A 25 -10.65 9.72 -11.06
N LEU A 26 -11.92 9.47 -10.75
CA LEU A 26 -12.34 8.36 -9.92
C LEU A 26 -11.91 7.00 -10.50
N TYR A 27 -12.00 6.82 -11.82
CA TYR A 27 -11.53 5.62 -12.51
C TYR A 27 -10.06 5.31 -12.22
N ASN A 28 -9.19 6.32 -12.36
CA ASN A 28 -7.76 6.15 -12.11
C ASN A 28 -7.46 5.88 -10.62
N LYS A 29 -8.26 6.44 -9.71
CA LYS A 29 -8.15 6.15 -8.26
C LYS A 29 -8.52 4.71 -7.93
N VAL A 30 -9.57 4.18 -8.56
CA VAL A 30 -9.96 2.77 -8.41
C VAL A 30 -8.87 1.85 -8.96
N ILE A 31 -8.34 2.13 -10.16
CA ILE A 31 -7.22 1.34 -10.70
C ILE A 31 -6.03 1.36 -9.75
N LEU A 32 -5.62 2.54 -9.27
CA LEU A 32 -4.49 2.65 -8.33
C LEU A 32 -4.76 1.85 -7.05
N ALA A 33 -5.97 1.89 -6.51
CA ALA A 33 -6.34 1.11 -5.32
C ALA A 33 -6.25 -0.41 -5.59
N ILE A 34 -6.68 -0.88 -6.76
CA ILE A 34 -6.56 -2.30 -7.15
C ILE A 34 -5.08 -2.66 -7.38
N SER A 35 -4.30 -1.81 -8.04
CA SER A 35 -2.86 -2.03 -8.25
C SER A 35 -2.11 -2.15 -6.91
N PHE A 36 -2.43 -1.29 -5.94
CA PHE A 36 -1.86 -1.38 -4.58
C PHE A 36 -2.34 -2.61 -3.81
N THR A 37 -3.56 -3.07 -4.06
CA THR A 37 -4.06 -4.33 -3.51
C THR A 37 -3.24 -5.51 -4.02
N CYS A 38 -3.03 -5.60 -5.34
CA CYS A 38 -2.19 -6.62 -5.96
C CYS A 38 -0.73 -6.52 -5.49
N LEU A 39 -0.20 -5.30 -5.38
CA LEU A 39 1.14 -5.06 -4.85
C LEU A 39 1.28 -5.57 -3.41
N THR A 40 0.27 -5.32 -2.58
CA THR A 40 0.24 -5.79 -1.19
C THR A 40 0.24 -7.32 -1.13
N ALA A 41 -0.59 -7.97 -1.96
CA ALA A 41 -0.63 -9.42 -2.07
C ALA A 41 0.72 -10.02 -2.52
N LEU A 42 1.38 -9.43 -3.51
CA LEU A 42 2.69 -9.87 -3.98
C LEU A 42 3.77 -9.70 -2.90
N LEU A 43 3.81 -8.54 -2.25
CA LEU A 43 4.77 -8.25 -1.19
C LEU A 43 4.49 -9.08 0.08
N ALA A 44 3.26 -9.51 0.32
CA ALA A 44 2.94 -10.42 1.42
C ALA A 44 3.63 -11.79 1.28
N GLN A 45 3.97 -12.20 0.06
CA GLN A 45 4.69 -13.45 -0.17
C GLN A 45 6.17 -13.38 0.16
N LEU A 46 6.75 -12.17 0.19
CA LEU A 46 8.13 -11.98 0.64
C LEU A 46 8.19 -12.15 2.16
N ARG A 47 8.65 -13.32 2.60
CA ARG A 47 8.72 -13.72 4.01
C ARG A 47 10.17 -13.98 4.41
N PHE A 48 10.65 -13.27 5.41
CA PHE A 48 11.99 -13.47 5.98
C PHE A 48 11.86 -14.01 7.40
N TYR A 49 12.42 -15.20 7.63
CA TYR A 49 12.47 -15.81 8.95
C TYR A 49 13.75 -15.39 9.66
N PHE A 50 13.59 -14.78 10.83
CA PHE A 50 14.72 -14.45 11.69
C PHE A 50 14.95 -15.56 12.71
N PRO A 51 16.22 -15.93 12.97
CA PRO A 51 16.52 -16.89 14.03
C PRO A 51 16.02 -16.34 15.37
N GLY A 52 15.14 -17.09 16.03
CA GLY A 52 14.56 -16.73 17.33
C GLY A 52 13.16 -16.09 17.30
N SER A 53 12.58 -15.81 16.12
CA SER A 53 11.19 -15.35 16.00
C SER A 53 10.30 -16.41 15.32
N PRO A 54 9.15 -16.79 15.91
CA PRO A 54 8.20 -17.68 15.25
C PRO A 54 7.40 -16.98 14.14
N VAL A 55 7.40 -15.64 14.09
CA VAL A 55 6.63 -14.85 13.11
C VAL A 55 7.55 -14.35 12.00
N PRO A 56 7.28 -14.66 10.72
CA PRO A 56 8.07 -14.15 9.61
C PRO A 56 7.83 -12.65 9.42
N LEU A 57 8.91 -11.92 9.13
CA LEU A 57 8.81 -10.55 8.66
C LEU A 57 8.29 -10.59 7.21
N THR A 58 7.17 -9.93 6.94
CA THR A 58 6.56 -9.92 5.61
C THR A 58 6.68 -8.56 4.95
N GLY A 59 6.75 -8.54 3.61
CA GLY A 59 6.69 -7.29 2.83
C GLY A 59 5.30 -6.63 2.84
N GLN A 60 4.27 -7.30 3.38
CA GLN A 60 2.90 -6.80 3.43
C GLN A 60 2.80 -5.46 4.19
N THR A 61 3.45 -5.35 5.35
CA THR A 61 3.36 -4.14 6.20
C THR A 61 3.94 -2.92 5.50
N PHE A 62 5.04 -3.09 4.75
CA PHE A 62 5.59 -2.06 3.91
C PHE A 62 4.59 -1.60 2.83
N ALA A 63 3.94 -2.56 2.15
CA ALA A 63 2.94 -2.26 1.13
C ALA A 63 1.73 -1.50 1.69
N VAL A 64 1.27 -1.88 2.89
CA VAL A 64 0.17 -1.23 3.61
C VAL A 64 0.50 0.25 3.87
N VAL A 65 1.67 0.52 4.46
CA VAL A 65 2.09 1.90 4.76
C VAL A 65 2.30 2.70 3.47
N LEU A 66 2.91 2.08 2.44
CA LEU A 66 3.10 2.71 1.14
C LEU A 66 1.75 3.10 0.51
N SER A 67 0.74 2.24 0.59
CA SER A 67 -0.61 2.54 0.09
C SER A 67 -1.21 3.75 0.81
N ALA A 68 -1.03 3.85 2.14
CA ALA A 68 -1.53 4.98 2.92
C ALA A 68 -0.83 6.30 2.55
N VAL A 69 0.48 6.26 2.27
CA VAL A 69 1.26 7.45 1.87
C VAL A 69 0.91 7.89 0.44
N VAL A 70 0.79 6.95 -0.50
CA VAL A 70 0.59 7.26 -1.93
C VAL A 70 -0.85 7.62 -2.25
N LEU A 71 -1.82 6.84 -1.77
CA LEU A 71 -3.25 7.05 -2.04
C LEU A 71 -3.89 8.02 -1.02
N GLY A 72 -3.30 8.13 0.17
CA GLY A 72 -3.84 8.88 1.31
C GLY A 72 -4.89 8.12 2.10
N LYS A 73 -5.41 8.76 3.16
CA LYS A 73 -6.30 8.17 4.17
C LYS A 73 -7.47 7.35 3.60
N TRP A 74 -8.22 7.90 2.64
CA TRP A 74 -9.42 7.25 2.11
C TRP A 74 -9.10 6.12 1.13
N TRP A 75 -8.36 6.43 0.07
CA TRP A 75 -8.08 5.46 -1.00
C TRP A 75 -7.07 4.39 -0.61
N GLY A 76 -6.14 4.68 0.32
CA GLY A 76 -5.29 3.68 0.94
C GLY A 76 -6.10 2.69 1.78
N GLY A 77 -7.04 3.19 2.59
CA GLY A 77 -7.97 2.35 3.34
C GLY A 77 -8.86 1.49 2.44
N ILE A 78 -9.38 2.04 1.35
CA ILE A 78 -10.16 1.29 0.34
C ILE A 78 -9.31 0.18 -0.28
N SER A 79 -8.08 0.48 -0.70
CA SER A 79 -7.16 -0.53 -1.23
C SER A 79 -6.94 -1.69 -0.26
N GLN A 80 -6.65 -1.39 1.01
CA GLN A 80 -6.44 -2.43 2.02
C GLN A 80 -7.73 -3.18 2.37
N SER A 81 -8.89 -2.52 2.26
CA SER A 81 -10.19 -3.18 2.44
C SER A 81 -10.49 -4.17 1.31
N ILE A 82 -10.10 -3.85 0.07
CA ILE A 82 -10.19 -4.79 -1.06
C ILE A 82 -9.24 -5.97 -0.82
N TYR A 83 -8.01 -5.71 -0.35
CA TYR A 83 -7.04 -6.74 0.00
C TYR A 83 -7.54 -7.69 1.11
N LEU A 84 -8.22 -7.16 2.13
CA LEU A 84 -8.84 -8.01 3.14
C LEU A 84 -10.07 -8.74 2.58
N GLY A 85 -10.92 -8.04 1.84
CA GLY A 85 -12.17 -8.55 1.27
C GLY A 85 -11.96 -9.78 0.40
N VAL A 86 -11.07 -9.68 -0.57
CA VAL A 86 -10.80 -10.81 -1.48
C VAL A 86 -10.04 -11.94 -0.77
N GLY A 87 -9.21 -11.63 0.24
CA GLY A 87 -8.59 -12.65 1.07
C GLY A 87 -9.60 -13.40 1.95
N MET A 88 -10.60 -12.71 2.49
CA MET A 88 -11.71 -13.30 3.25
C MET A 88 -12.53 -14.29 2.42
N VAL A 89 -12.73 -14.00 1.12
CA VAL A 89 -13.44 -14.90 0.18
C VAL A 89 -12.68 -16.21 -0.05
N GLY A 90 -11.41 -16.30 0.37
CA GLY A 90 -10.61 -17.52 0.26
C GLY A 90 -9.50 -17.45 -0.78
N VAL A 91 -9.27 -16.28 -1.40
CA VAL A 91 -8.15 -16.13 -2.33
C VAL A 91 -6.83 -16.26 -1.56
N PRO A 92 -5.93 -17.18 -1.96
CA PRO A 92 -4.70 -17.51 -1.24
C PRO A 92 -3.60 -16.46 -1.50
N TRP A 93 -3.87 -15.21 -1.14
CA TRP A 93 -2.96 -14.09 -1.41
C TRP A 93 -2.41 -13.42 -0.14
N PHE A 94 -2.84 -13.90 1.03
CA PHE A 94 -2.16 -13.55 2.27
C PHE A 94 -0.82 -14.28 2.32
N ALA A 95 -0.01 -13.89 3.29
CA ALA A 95 1.37 -14.35 3.38
C ALA A 95 1.45 -15.89 3.39
N GLY A 96 2.28 -16.46 2.51
CA GLY A 96 2.47 -17.91 2.35
C GLY A 96 1.31 -18.62 1.67
N MET A 97 0.67 -17.98 0.69
CA MET A 97 -0.50 -18.50 -0.02
C MET A 97 -1.65 -18.94 0.89
N ASN A 98 -1.85 -18.23 2.00
CA ASN A 98 -3.00 -18.46 2.88
C ASN A 98 -4.17 -17.54 2.49
N GLY A 99 -5.38 -17.92 2.88
CA GLY A 99 -6.61 -17.20 2.58
C GLY A 99 -7.79 -17.74 3.40
N GLY A 100 -8.89 -17.00 3.37
CA GLY A 100 -10.15 -17.36 4.00
C GLY A 100 -10.34 -16.72 5.39
N LEU A 101 -11.61 -16.68 5.82
CA LEU A 101 -11.98 -16.17 7.14
C LEU A 101 -11.32 -16.93 8.31
N ALA A 102 -11.02 -18.22 8.13
CA ALA A 102 -10.38 -19.03 9.18
C ALA A 102 -8.91 -18.67 9.41
N TYR A 103 -8.28 -17.96 8.47
CA TYR A 103 -6.88 -17.53 8.58
C TYR A 103 -6.73 -16.14 9.25
N LEU A 104 -7.81 -15.34 9.26
CA LEU A 104 -7.85 -14.03 9.89
C LEU A 104 -8.13 -14.14 11.39
#